data_AF-A0A954KAJ4-F1
#
_entry.id   AF-A0A954KAJ4-F1
#
_cell.length_a   1.000
_cell.length_b   1.000
_cell.length_c   1.000
_cell.angle_alpha   90.00
_cell.angle_beta   90.00
_cell.angle_gamma   90.00
#
_symmetry.space_group_name_H-M   'P 1'
#
loop_
_entity.id
_entity.type
_entity.pdbx_description
1 polymer ?
#
loop_
_entity_poly.entity_id
_entity_poly.type
_entity_poly.pdbx_seq_one_letter_code
_entity_poly.pdbx_strand_id
1 'polypeptide(L)'
;MGIVDVTDSFCSTYDFSDRSLSTSKAEPGAIMIRPTCLHLFLLLLFTNYGLAEEQKLDWVQVTEKAGWQPRDSQGELVYKDQLWIFGGWFNSYEAPPRDVWNSADGKNWKLVTREAPWIHSDLPMTVVFKDKMWLMGGWYNGRLEGHSAGNQVWSSVDGKNWDLVTPH
;
A
#
# COMPACT_ATOMS: atom_id res chain seq x y z
N MET A 1 -5.40 0.92 -20.52
CA MET A 1 -4.17 1.48 -19.93
C MET A 1 -3.32 0.28 -19.53
N GLY A 2 -2.22 0.05 -20.25
CA GLY A 2 -1.62 -1.28 -20.42
C GLY A 2 -0.78 -1.76 -19.25
N ILE A 3 -0.83 -3.07 -19.02
CA ILE A 3 0.24 -3.88 -18.46
C ILE A 3 1.11 -4.28 -19.66
N VAL A 4 2.43 -4.07 -19.56
CA VAL A 4 3.41 -4.60 -20.51
C VAL A 4 4.17 -5.73 -19.83
N ASP A 5 4.00 -6.92 -20.37
CA ASP A 5 4.84 -8.08 -20.17
C ASP A 5 5.86 -8.10 -21.31
N VAL A 6 7.14 -8.25 -21.00
CA VAL A 6 8.19 -8.41 -22.02
C VAL A 6 9.01 -9.64 -21.68
N THR A 7 8.71 -10.72 -22.39
CA THR A 7 9.61 -11.84 -22.62
C THR A 7 10.63 -11.44 -23.68
N ASP A 8 11.89 -11.83 -23.51
CA ASP A 8 12.88 -11.77 -24.58
C ASP A 8 13.53 -13.14 -24.78
N SER A 9 13.41 -13.61 -26.01
CA SER A 9 14.04 -14.79 -26.58
C SER A 9 15.26 -14.35 -27.38
N PHE A 10 16.35 -15.12 -27.35
CA PHE A 10 17.35 -15.07 -28.41
C PHE A 10 17.67 -16.45 -28.96
N CYS A 11 17.65 -16.49 -30.28
CA CYS A 11 17.82 -17.63 -31.17
C CYS A 11 19.25 -17.62 -31.74
N SER A 12 19.81 -18.78 -32.04
CA SER A 12 20.66 -18.92 -33.24
C SER A 12 20.74 -20.39 -33.66
N THR A 13 20.44 -20.59 -34.94
CA THR A 13 20.51 -21.81 -35.73
C THR A 13 21.95 -22.13 -36.15
N TYR A 14 22.24 -23.39 -36.49
CA TYR A 14 23.06 -23.80 -37.65
C TYR A 14 22.89 -25.32 -37.88
N ASP A 15 22.61 -25.68 -39.14
CA ASP A 15 22.46 -27.03 -39.69
C ASP A 15 23.57 -27.24 -40.75
N PHE A 16 24.19 -28.43 -40.82
CA PHE A 16 24.78 -28.95 -42.06
C PHE A 16 25.15 -30.46 -41.98
N SER A 17 24.41 -31.25 -42.77
CA SER A 17 24.76 -32.44 -43.57
C SER A 17 25.94 -33.38 -43.20
N ASP A 18 25.58 -34.67 -43.08
CA ASP A 18 26.06 -35.83 -43.87
C ASP A 18 27.57 -36.07 -44.12
N ARG A 19 28.16 -37.09 -43.47
CA ARG A 19 28.74 -38.29 -44.12
C ARG A 19 29.48 -39.25 -43.15
N SER A 20 29.18 -40.53 -43.37
CA SER A 20 29.80 -41.80 -42.96
C SER A 20 31.23 -41.84 -42.38
N LEU A 21 31.45 -42.66 -41.33
CA LEU A 21 32.17 -43.96 -41.43
C LEU A 21 32.41 -44.62 -40.06
N SER A 22 32.30 -45.95 -40.08
CA SER A 22 33.03 -46.94 -39.28
C SER A 22 32.67 -47.13 -37.80
N THR A 23 32.15 -48.34 -37.55
CA THR A 23 31.89 -48.96 -36.26
C THR A 23 33.17 -49.22 -35.46
N SER A 24 33.19 -48.83 -34.18
CA SER A 24 33.92 -49.57 -33.16
C SER A 24 33.00 -49.80 -31.95
N LYS A 25 32.86 -51.07 -31.56
CA LYS A 25 32.08 -51.51 -30.40
C LYS A 25 32.76 -50.97 -29.13
N ALA A 26 32.01 -50.24 -28.31
CA ALA A 26 32.30 -50.08 -26.90
C ALA A 26 31.15 -50.72 -26.12
N GLU A 27 31.47 -51.72 -25.31
CA GLU A 27 30.53 -52.44 -24.44
C GLU A 27 29.90 -51.49 -23.39
N PRO A 28 28.67 -51.77 -22.91
CA PRO A 28 28.02 -50.91 -21.94
C PRO A 28 28.71 -51.05 -20.57
N GLY A 29 29.60 -50.10 -20.26
CA GLY A 29 30.07 -49.88 -18.90
C GLY A 29 28.90 -49.42 -18.05
N ALA A 30 28.33 -50.35 -17.26
CA ALA A 30 27.35 -50.01 -16.24
C ALA A 30 27.99 -49.00 -15.27
N ILE A 31 27.53 -47.75 -15.34
CA ILE A 31 27.88 -46.72 -14.37
C ILE A 31 27.24 -47.13 -13.04
N MET A 32 28.00 -47.88 -12.23
CA MET A 32 27.62 -48.15 -10.84
C MET A 32 27.79 -46.86 -10.03
N ILE A 33 26.70 -46.10 -9.92
CA ILE A 33 26.61 -45.03 -8.93
C ILE A 33 26.59 -45.71 -7.56
N ARG A 34 27.67 -45.55 -6.78
CA ARG A 34 27.77 -46.13 -5.44
C ARG A 34 26.59 -45.66 -4.57
N PRO A 35 25.94 -46.54 -3.80
CA PRO A 35 24.72 -46.20 -3.04
C PRO A 35 24.90 -45.00 -2.11
N THR A 36 26.11 -44.80 -1.60
CA THR A 36 26.46 -43.72 -0.67
C THR A 36 26.43 -42.32 -1.29
N CYS A 37 26.73 -42.16 -2.58
CA CYS A 37 26.61 -40.85 -3.25
C CYS A 37 25.15 -40.51 -3.57
N LEU A 38 24.30 -41.50 -3.84
CA LEU A 38 22.87 -41.29 -4.12
C LEU A 38 22.10 -40.86 -2.86
N HIS A 39 22.45 -41.39 -1.70
CA HIS A 39 21.85 -40.97 -0.42
C HIS A 39 22.25 -39.53 -0.05
N LEU A 40 23.50 -39.13 -0.28
CA LEU A 40 23.95 -37.75 -0.03
C LEU A 40 23.33 -36.74 -1.02
N PHE A 41 23.13 -37.14 -2.28
CA PHE A 41 22.50 -36.31 -3.30
C PHE A 41 20.99 -36.16 -3.06
N LEU A 42 20.30 -37.21 -2.63
CA LEU A 42 18.89 -37.11 -2.21
C LEU A 42 18.75 -36.26 -0.94
N LEU A 43 19.64 -36.38 0.04
CA LEU A 43 19.58 -35.56 1.26
C LEU A 43 19.77 -34.06 1.01
N LEU A 44 20.52 -33.67 -0.03
CA LEU A 44 20.69 -32.26 -0.42
C LEU A 44 19.53 -31.72 -1.28
N LEU A 45 18.67 -32.57 -1.82
CA LEU A 45 17.43 -32.15 -2.51
C LEU A 45 16.26 -31.95 -1.52
N PHE A 46 16.37 -32.46 -0.29
CA PHE A 46 15.32 -32.30 0.74
C PHE A 46 15.50 -31.10 1.67
N THR A 47 16.64 -30.39 1.64
CA THR A 47 16.94 -29.34 2.64
C THR A 47 16.56 -27.92 2.25
N ASN A 48 15.96 -27.65 1.09
CA ASN A 48 15.58 -26.28 0.73
C ASN A 48 14.20 -26.18 0.04
N TYR A 49 13.20 -26.84 0.61
CA TYR A 49 11.83 -26.35 0.50
C TYR A 49 11.46 -25.72 1.83
N GLY A 50 12.09 -24.58 2.15
CA GLY A 50 11.43 -23.63 3.03
C GLY A 50 10.18 -23.16 2.28
N LEU A 51 9.05 -23.82 2.50
CA LEU A 51 7.76 -23.28 2.08
C LEU A 51 7.64 -21.95 2.80
N ALA A 52 7.76 -20.85 2.07
CA ALA A 52 7.32 -19.55 2.55
C ALA A 52 5.83 -19.75 2.87
N GLU A 53 5.50 -19.87 4.15
CA GLU A 53 4.13 -19.93 4.60
C GLU A 53 3.48 -18.62 4.18
N GLU A 54 2.53 -18.69 3.25
CA GLU A 54 1.77 -17.53 2.83
C GLU A 54 1.06 -17.00 4.08
N GLN A 55 1.53 -15.87 4.61
CA GLN A 55 0.96 -15.27 5.80
C GLN A 55 -0.44 -14.78 5.44
N LYS A 56 -1.44 -15.61 5.72
CA LYS A 56 -2.85 -15.29 5.48
C LYS A 56 -3.19 -14.02 6.26
N LEU A 57 -3.51 -12.95 5.54
CA LEU A 57 -3.97 -11.71 6.15
C LEU A 57 -5.31 -11.95 6.84
N ASP A 58 -5.36 -11.72 8.15
CA ASP A 58 -6.59 -11.82 8.96
C ASP A 58 -7.21 -10.43 9.14
N TRP A 59 -7.95 -10.00 8.12
CA TRP A 59 -8.66 -8.72 8.16
C TRP A 59 -9.91 -8.86 9.04
N VAL A 60 -9.94 -8.09 10.13
CA VAL A 60 -11.06 -8.08 11.07
C VAL A 60 -11.75 -6.73 11.04
N GLN A 61 -13.07 -6.73 10.88
CA GLN A 61 -13.89 -5.54 11.08
C GLN A 61 -13.96 -5.22 12.58
N VAL A 62 -13.32 -4.12 12.99
CA VAL A 62 -13.23 -3.76 14.42
C VAL A 62 -14.48 -3.05 14.95
N THR A 63 -15.24 -2.36 14.08
CA THR A 63 -16.49 -1.66 14.41
C THR A 63 -17.44 -1.65 13.22
N GLU A 64 -18.74 -1.84 13.47
CA GLU A 64 -19.78 -1.74 12.44
C GLU A 64 -20.20 -0.30 12.17
N LYS A 65 -20.18 0.54 13.22
CA LYS A 65 -20.65 1.92 13.16
C LYS A 65 -19.78 2.79 14.05
N ALA A 66 -18.77 3.40 13.45
CA ALA A 66 -17.97 4.43 14.10
C ALA A 66 -18.83 5.68 14.41
N GLY A 67 -18.37 6.50 15.36
CA GLY A 67 -19.14 7.65 15.85
C GLY A 67 -19.26 8.84 14.88
N TRP A 68 -18.45 8.87 13.83
CA TRP A 68 -18.48 9.89 12.78
C TRP A 68 -19.46 9.53 11.66
N GLN A 69 -20.00 10.56 10.99
CA GLN A 69 -20.87 10.37 9.82
C GLN A 69 -20.09 9.71 8.66
N PRO A 70 -20.68 8.72 7.94
CA PRO A 70 -20.08 8.11 6.76
C PRO A 70 -19.62 9.16 5.74
N ARG A 71 -18.42 8.98 5.21
CA ARG A 71 -17.74 9.92 4.31
C ARG A 71 -16.67 9.20 3.49
N ASP A 72 -16.26 9.79 2.38
CA ASP A 72 -15.03 9.42 1.69
C ASP A 72 -14.01 10.58 1.72
N SER A 73 -12.88 10.42 1.05
CA SER A 73 -11.92 11.50 0.75
C SER A 73 -11.36 12.27 1.94
N GLN A 74 -11.43 11.69 3.14
CA GLN A 74 -10.97 12.29 4.39
C GLN A 74 -9.44 12.25 4.49
N GLY A 75 -8.89 13.08 5.38
CA GLY A 75 -7.53 12.93 5.84
C GLY A 75 -7.42 11.84 6.90
N GLU A 76 -6.45 10.95 6.78
CA GLU A 76 -6.19 9.87 7.75
C GLU A 76 -4.70 9.72 8.10
N LEU A 77 -4.41 9.55 9.39
CA LEU A 77 -3.05 9.31 9.87
C LEU A 77 -3.02 8.63 11.25
N VAL A 78 -1.84 8.17 11.67
CA VAL A 78 -1.57 7.71 13.05
C VAL A 78 -0.65 8.72 13.73
N TYR A 79 -1.07 9.28 14.86
CA TYR A 79 -0.28 10.25 15.64
C TYR A 79 -0.53 10.08 17.14
N LYS A 80 0.56 10.02 17.92
CA LYS A 80 0.51 9.77 19.37
C LYS A 80 -0.35 8.54 19.72
N ASP A 81 -0.01 7.41 19.08
CA ASP A 81 -0.64 6.09 19.26
C ASP A 81 -2.16 6.08 19.05
N GLN A 82 -2.68 7.01 18.24
CA GLN A 82 -4.09 7.11 17.92
C GLN A 82 -4.28 7.24 16.42
N LEU A 83 -5.36 6.64 15.92
CA LEU A 83 -5.90 6.88 14.60
C LEU A 83 -6.59 8.25 14.59
N TRP A 84 -6.39 9.00 13.52
CA TRP A 84 -7.03 10.29 13.30
C TRP A 84 -7.72 10.32 11.96
N ILE A 85 -8.91 10.91 11.93
CA ILE A 85 -9.67 11.23 10.73
C ILE A 85 -10.07 12.69 10.80
N PHE A 86 -9.91 13.44 9.72
CA PHE A 86 -10.40 14.81 9.66
C PHE A 86 -10.75 15.25 8.24
N GLY A 87 -11.83 16.01 8.12
CA GLY A 87 -12.37 16.41 6.84
C GLY A 87 -13.11 15.28 6.12
N GLY A 88 -13.02 15.30 4.80
CA GLY A 88 -13.65 14.37 3.87
C GLY A 88 -14.77 15.00 3.07
N TRP A 89 -15.60 14.13 2.50
CA TRP A 89 -16.72 14.51 1.66
C TRP A 89 -17.96 13.71 2.03
N PHE A 90 -19.09 14.42 2.11
CA PHE A 90 -20.41 13.83 2.37
C PHE A 90 -21.25 13.78 1.09
N ASN A 91 -21.36 14.90 0.38
CA ASN A 91 -22.03 15.00 -0.91
C ASN A 91 -21.57 16.25 -1.72
N SER A 92 -21.96 16.34 -2.99
CA SER A 92 -21.52 17.43 -3.90
C SER A 92 -22.22 18.78 -3.70
N TYR A 93 -23.24 18.85 -2.84
CA TYR A 93 -24.14 20.00 -2.70
C TYR A 93 -24.09 20.63 -1.31
N GLU A 94 -23.05 20.33 -0.54
CA GLU A 94 -22.74 20.98 0.73
C GLU A 94 -21.23 21.19 0.89
N ALA A 95 -20.85 22.10 1.79
CA ALA A 95 -19.46 22.29 2.15
C ALA A 95 -18.91 21.01 2.83
N PRO A 96 -17.66 20.62 2.53
CA PRO A 96 -17.09 19.42 3.13
C PRO A 96 -16.97 19.55 4.66
N PRO A 97 -17.12 18.44 5.41
CA PRO A 97 -16.95 18.43 6.85
C PRO A 97 -15.59 18.97 7.28
N ARG A 98 -15.55 19.51 8.50
CA ARG A 98 -14.34 20.06 9.13
C ARG A 98 -14.10 19.53 10.54
N ASP A 99 -14.79 18.45 10.86
CA ASP A 99 -14.63 17.76 12.13
C ASP A 99 -13.33 16.95 12.15
N VAL A 100 -12.76 16.85 13.35
CA VAL A 100 -11.54 16.08 13.65
C VAL A 100 -11.90 15.05 14.70
N TRP A 101 -11.62 13.80 14.40
CA TRP A 101 -11.88 12.66 15.25
C TRP A 101 -10.60 11.88 15.53
N ASN A 102 -10.53 11.26 16.71
CA ASN A 102 -9.45 10.33 17.02
C ASN A 102 -9.94 9.08 17.75
N SER A 103 -9.15 8.02 17.71
CA SER A 103 -9.41 6.76 18.39
C SER A 103 -8.12 6.02 18.72
N ALA A 104 -8.04 5.43 19.91
CA ALA A 104 -6.91 4.58 20.31
C ALA A 104 -7.08 3.11 19.88
N ASP A 105 -8.31 2.67 19.56
CA ASP A 105 -8.63 1.27 19.28
C ASP A 105 -9.34 1.06 17.92
N GLY A 106 -9.61 2.14 17.18
CA GLY A 106 -10.36 2.12 15.92
C GLY A 106 -11.86 1.86 16.09
N LYS A 107 -12.34 1.63 17.32
CA LYS A 107 -13.74 1.30 17.64
C LYS A 107 -14.45 2.48 18.27
N ASN A 108 -13.84 3.05 19.31
CA ASN A 108 -14.35 4.15 20.09
C ASN A 108 -13.72 5.45 19.59
N TRP A 109 -14.50 6.25 18.88
CA TRP A 109 -14.05 7.51 18.28
C TRP A 109 -14.54 8.71 19.09
N LYS A 110 -13.63 9.65 19.35
CA LYS A 110 -13.91 10.89 20.06
C LYS A 110 -13.85 12.07 19.09
N LEU A 111 -14.88 12.90 19.10
CA LEU A 111 -14.88 14.19 18.41
C LEU A 111 -13.93 15.14 19.16
N VAL A 112 -12.83 15.51 18.52
CA VAL A 112 -11.82 16.41 19.07
C VAL A 112 -12.17 17.86 18.75
N THR A 113 -12.58 18.11 17.50
CA THR A 113 -12.93 19.43 16.98
C THR A 113 -14.14 19.29 16.07
N ARG A 114 -15.17 20.12 16.28
CA ARG A 114 -16.37 20.11 15.43
C ARG A 114 -16.15 20.84 14.11
N GLU A 115 -15.39 21.92 14.16
CA GLU A 115 -15.18 22.81 13.03
C GLU A 115 -13.77 23.41 13.10
N ALA A 116 -12.89 22.84 12.29
CA ALA A 116 -11.54 23.29 12.10
C ALA A 116 -11.42 24.60 11.29
N PRO A 117 -10.32 25.37 11.40
CA PRO A 117 -10.12 26.61 10.66
C PRO A 117 -9.93 26.48 9.13
N TRP A 118 -9.37 25.38 8.61
CA TRP A 118 -9.21 25.20 7.15
C TRP A 118 -10.56 24.96 6.48
N ILE A 119 -10.72 25.36 5.22
CA ILE A 119 -11.96 25.11 4.44
C ILE A 119 -11.80 24.03 3.38
N HIS A 120 -10.59 23.84 2.85
CA HIS A 120 -10.26 22.81 1.86
C HIS A 120 -10.06 21.47 2.58
N SER A 121 -11.17 20.78 2.88
CA SER A 121 -11.16 19.56 3.69
C SER A 121 -11.58 18.30 2.93
N ASP A 122 -11.96 18.42 1.66
CA ASP A 122 -12.18 17.28 0.76
C ASP A 122 -10.87 16.93 0.02
N LEU A 123 -10.52 15.65 -0.05
CA LEU A 123 -9.26 15.15 -0.63
C LEU A 123 -8.00 15.88 -0.11
N PRO A 124 -7.84 16.13 1.21
CA PRO A 124 -6.64 16.78 1.71
C PRO A 124 -5.45 15.81 1.68
N MET A 125 -4.25 16.34 1.50
CA MET A 125 -3.03 15.58 1.81
C MET A 125 -2.75 15.67 3.30
N THR A 126 -2.45 14.53 3.92
CA THR A 126 -2.13 14.48 5.36
C THR A 126 -0.89 13.66 5.65
N VAL A 127 -0.10 14.10 6.63
CA VAL A 127 1.13 13.41 7.04
C VAL A 127 1.49 13.74 8.48
N VAL A 128 2.18 12.82 9.14
CA VAL A 128 2.86 13.11 10.42
C VAL A 128 4.31 13.46 10.14
N PHE A 129 4.72 14.63 10.59
CA PHE A 129 6.09 15.09 10.41
C PHE A 129 6.49 16.02 11.56
N LYS A 130 7.72 15.87 12.06
CA LYS A 130 8.25 16.69 13.17
C LYS A 130 7.28 16.78 14.37
N ASP A 131 6.80 15.62 14.81
CA ASP A 131 5.88 15.49 15.95
C ASP A 131 4.61 16.35 15.84
N LYS A 132 4.12 16.57 14.62
CA LYS A 132 2.86 17.26 14.33
C LYS A 132 2.07 16.50 13.26
N MET A 133 0.76 16.70 13.29
CA MET A 133 -0.13 16.40 12.18
C MET A 133 -0.09 17.56 11.19
N TRP A 134 -0.09 17.25 9.89
CA TRP A 134 -0.10 18.22 8.81
C TRP A 134 -1.27 17.95 7.88
N LEU A 135 -1.94 19.02 7.45
CA LEU A 135 -2.99 19.01 6.44
C LEU A 135 -2.62 20.01 5.35
N MET A 136 -2.72 19.61 4.09
CA MET A 136 -2.30 20.41 2.95
C MET A 136 -3.28 20.32 1.79
N GLY A 137 -3.62 21.49 1.25
CA GLY A 137 -4.47 21.60 0.07
C GLY A 137 -5.89 21.07 0.29
N GLY A 138 -6.43 20.42 -0.73
CA GLY A 138 -7.79 19.89 -0.75
C GLY A 138 -8.75 20.70 -1.62
N TRP A 139 -9.99 20.26 -1.67
CA TRP A 139 -11.10 20.86 -2.39
C TRP A 139 -12.13 21.45 -1.41
N TYR A 140 -12.80 22.51 -1.83
CA TYR A 140 -13.88 23.15 -1.10
C TYR A 140 -15.11 23.29 -1.98
N ASN A 141 -16.29 23.20 -1.37
CA ASN A 141 -17.60 23.48 -1.97
C ASN A 141 -18.03 22.60 -3.17
N GLY A 142 -17.36 21.48 -3.47
CA GLY A 142 -17.88 20.49 -4.41
C GLY A 142 -18.30 21.10 -5.77
N ARG A 143 -19.60 21.04 -6.08
CA ARG A 143 -20.22 21.65 -7.29
C ARG A 143 -20.91 23.00 -7.05
N LEU A 144 -20.80 23.54 -5.85
CA LEU A 144 -21.41 24.80 -5.44
C LEU A 144 -20.60 26.01 -5.93
N GLU A 145 -21.21 27.18 -5.88
CA GLU A 145 -20.51 28.45 -6.09
C GLU A 145 -19.40 28.65 -5.05
N GLY A 146 -18.28 29.26 -5.46
CA GLY A 146 -17.12 29.44 -4.59
C GLY A 146 -16.29 28.17 -4.36
N HIS A 147 -16.54 27.10 -5.13
CA HIS A 147 -15.65 25.94 -5.12
C HIS A 147 -14.23 26.33 -5.51
N SER A 148 -13.26 25.73 -4.85
CA SER A 148 -11.85 26.02 -5.10
C SER A 148 -10.97 24.86 -4.63
N ALA A 149 -9.80 24.75 -5.25
CA ALA A 149 -8.68 24.02 -4.68
C ALA A 149 -7.87 24.95 -3.76
N GLY A 150 -7.32 24.38 -2.70
CA GLY A 150 -6.43 25.08 -1.79
C GLY A 150 -4.99 24.60 -1.94
N ASN A 151 -4.05 25.42 -1.48
CA ASN A 151 -2.65 25.06 -1.27
C ASN A 151 -2.17 25.45 0.14
N GLN A 152 -3.10 25.81 1.03
CA GLN A 152 -2.78 26.16 2.41
C GLN A 152 -2.24 24.94 3.16
N VAL A 153 -1.21 25.17 3.97
CA VAL A 153 -0.57 24.15 4.82
C VAL A 153 -0.89 24.46 6.27
N TRP A 154 -1.50 23.51 6.96
CA TRP A 154 -1.87 23.61 8.37
C TRP A 154 -1.13 22.56 9.18
N SER A 155 -0.77 22.88 10.43
CA SER A 155 -0.18 21.90 11.36
C SER A 155 -0.80 21.96 12.74
N SER A 156 -0.84 20.82 13.45
CA SER A 156 -1.36 20.73 14.82
C SER A 156 -0.66 19.65 15.65
N VAL A 157 -0.60 19.86 16.96
CA VAL A 157 -0.09 18.89 17.95
C VAL A 157 -1.19 18.18 18.74
N ASP A 158 -2.45 18.62 18.61
CA ASP A 158 -3.57 18.19 19.45
C ASP A 158 -4.89 17.99 18.70
N GLY A 159 -4.95 18.34 17.40
CA GLY A 159 -6.14 18.25 16.57
C GLY A 159 -7.18 19.33 16.87
N LYS A 160 -6.95 20.20 17.85
CA LYS A 160 -7.83 21.30 18.28
C LYS A 160 -7.34 22.64 17.77
N ASN A 161 -6.07 22.93 18.01
CA ASN A 161 -5.43 24.17 17.62
C ASN A 161 -4.57 23.89 16.40
N TRP A 162 -4.77 24.68 15.34
CA TRP A 162 -4.06 24.49 14.09
C TRP A 162 -3.48 25.81 13.61
N ASP A 163 -2.20 25.74 13.29
CA ASP A 163 -1.41 26.86 12.82
C ASP A 163 -1.38 26.85 11.29
N LEU A 164 -1.76 27.96 10.67
CA LEU A 164 -1.53 28.18 9.24
C LEU A 164 -0.04 28.45 9.03
N VAL A 165 0.63 27.53 8.33
CA VAL A 165 2.08 27.57 8.10
C VAL A 165 2.43 28.43 6.88
N THR A 166 1.53 28.52 5.92
CA THR A 166 1.67 29.36 4.72
C THR A 166 0.70 30.54 4.78
N PRO A 167 1.03 31.64 5.47
CA PRO A 167 0.28 32.89 5.30
C PRO A 167 0.50 33.41 3.87
N HIS A 168 -0.58 33.92 3.27
CA HIS A 168 -0.55 34.59 1.96
C HIS A 168 0.11 35.96 2.04
#